data_AF-A0A9D8JUV1-F1
#
_entry.id   AF-A0A9D8JUV1-F1
#
_cell.length_a   1.000
_cell.length_b   1.000
_cell.length_c   1.000
_cell.angle_alpha   90.00
_cell.angle_beta   90.00
_cell.angle_gamma   90.00
#
_symmetry.space_group_name_H-M   'P 1'
#
loop_
_entity.id
_entity.type
_entity.pdbx_description
1 polymer ?
#
loop_
_entity_poly.entity_id
_entity_poly.type
_entity_poly.pdbx_seq_one_letter_code
_entity_poly.pdbx_strand_id
1 'polypeptide(L)'
;MGAAVSRPGAADRRPGGERGRRRDRDQHHDRDMASAAPRMVGAHRGRDHSAVARRRSPQEMITVHKLDHNGVEKIAYEGKVIERGEGWVILEARFARERMELGYVTLTTGDRFVEWFYADRWYNVFAIHDAADDSPKGWYCNITRPARIEEGQVWAEDLALDFFVQPSGREFVLDEDEFEALALAPEEVAAARAALSELKTLAARREGPFTGKDFRSPSALKQSGPTSP
;
A
#
# COMPACT_ATOMS: atom_id res chain seq x y z
N MET A 1 67.37 -7.97 7.38
CA MET A 1 67.21 -6.69 8.10
C MET A 1 67.81 -5.56 7.26
N GLY A 2 67.34 -4.32 7.24
CA GLY A 2 66.11 -3.74 7.82
C GLY A 2 66.32 -2.29 8.30
N ALA A 3 65.46 -1.36 7.84
CA ALA A 3 65.38 0.07 8.27
C ALA A 3 66.62 0.98 7.97
N ALA A 4 66.51 2.32 7.85
CA ALA A 4 65.34 3.16 7.50
C ALA A 4 65.73 4.56 6.97
N VAL A 5 64.76 5.13 6.25
CA VAL A 5 64.54 6.52 5.77
C VAL A 5 64.92 7.65 6.74
N SER A 6 65.39 8.80 6.23
CA SER A 6 64.89 10.17 6.58
C SER A 6 65.64 11.35 5.92
N ARG A 7 64.91 12.29 5.29
CA ARG A 7 65.21 13.75 5.24
C ARG A 7 63.91 14.58 5.00
N PRO A 8 63.88 15.89 5.34
CA PRO A 8 62.63 16.55 5.77
C PRO A 8 62.19 17.81 4.97
N GLY A 9 61.01 18.34 5.30
CA GLY A 9 60.55 19.69 4.90
C GLY A 9 59.20 20.09 5.50
N ALA A 10 59.07 21.34 5.98
CA ALA A 10 57.83 21.96 6.48
C ALA A 10 57.54 23.26 5.64
N ALA A 11 56.47 24.06 5.80
CA ALA A 11 55.44 24.15 6.84
C ALA A 11 54.09 24.74 6.30
N ASP A 12 53.13 24.93 7.21
CA ASP A 12 51.73 25.37 7.01
C ASP A 12 51.50 26.80 6.46
N ARG A 13 50.36 27.00 5.75
CA ARG A 13 49.45 28.18 5.84
C ARG A 13 48.16 28.02 4.99
N ARG A 14 47.01 28.40 5.58
CA ARG A 14 45.69 28.69 4.93
C ARG A 14 45.50 30.24 4.79
N PRO A 15 44.36 30.84 4.33
CA PRO A 15 43.07 30.30 3.84
C PRO A 15 42.45 30.98 2.56
N GLY A 16 41.23 30.54 2.17
CA GLY A 16 40.34 31.22 1.20
C GLY A 16 40.15 30.44 -0.13
N GLY A 17 38.99 30.44 -0.80
CA GLY A 17 37.68 31.05 -0.50
C GLY A 17 36.56 30.51 -1.43
N GLU A 18 35.30 30.81 -1.13
CA GLU A 18 34.11 30.17 -1.75
C GLU A 18 33.88 30.50 -3.25
N ARG A 19 33.47 29.51 -4.07
CA ARG A 19 32.11 29.37 -4.68
C ARG A 19 32.08 28.29 -5.79
N GLY A 20 30.99 27.52 -5.88
CA GLY A 20 30.84 26.49 -6.93
C GLY A 20 29.63 25.55 -6.83
N ARG A 21 28.45 26.02 -6.41
CA ARG A 21 27.26 25.15 -6.24
C ARG A 21 26.60 24.76 -7.58
N ARG A 22 26.63 23.46 -7.91
CA ARG A 22 25.57 22.68 -8.60
C ARG A 22 25.60 21.30 -7.91
N ARG A 23 24.57 20.79 -7.23
CA ARG A 23 23.11 21.03 -7.29
C ARG A 23 22.47 20.67 -8.63
N ASP A 24 22.60 19.40 -8.98
CA ASP A 24 21.63 18.71 -9.83
C ASP A 24 20.82 17.74 -8.97
N ARG A 25 19.67 18.26 -8.50
CA ARG A 25 18.37 17.58 -8.30
C ARG A 25 18.46 16.18 -7.65
N ASP A 26 18.23 16.05 -6.35
CA ASP A 26 16.96 16.41 -5.68
C ASP A 26 15.75 16.00 -6.56
N GLN A 27 15.63 14.69 -6.84
CA GLN A 27 14.36 14.05 -7.22
C GLN A 27 13.79 13.32 -6.01
N HIS A 28 13.50 14.10 -4.96
CA HIS A 28 12.60 13.73 -3.88
C HIS A 28 11.28 13.22 -4.49
N HIS A 29 11.07 11.91 -4.40
CA HIS A 29 9.88 11.22 -4.92
C HIS A 29 8.86 11.01 -3.80
N ASP A 30 8.71 12.03 -2.94
CA ASP A 30 7.72 12.21 -1.86
C ASP A 30 6.28 12.22 -2.45
N ARG A 31 5.89 11.11 -3.05
CA ARG A 31 4.56 10.75 -3.58
C ARG A 31 4.12 9.38 -3.05
N ASP A 32 4.56 9.12 -1.82
CA ASP A 32 4.03 8.18 -0.84
C ASP A 32 2.56 7.75 -1.12
N MET A 33 2.36 6.43 -1.17
CA MET A 33 1.05 5.81 -1.41
C MET A 33 0.20 5.67 -0.14
N ALA A 34 0.78 5.80 1.06
CA ALA A 34 0.05 6.01 2.30
C ALA A 34 -0.77 7.30 2.21
N SER A 35 -0.14 8.41 1.81
CA SER A 35 -0.78 9.68 1.48
C SER A 35 -1.72 9.60 0.27
N ALA A 36 -1.47 8.71 -0.70
CA ALA A 36 -2.30 8.57 -1.91
C ALA A 36 -3.62 7.80 -1.71
N ALA A 37 -3.98 7.43 -0.47
CA ALA A 37 -5.20 6.68 -0.19
C ALA A 37 -6.49 7.36 -0.72
N PRO A 38 -7.56 6.56 -0.98
CA PRO A 38 -8.87 7.05 -1.39
C PRO A 38 -9.42 8.22 -0.57
N ARG A 39 -10.25 9.04 -1.21
CA ARG A 39 -11.14 10.04 -0.59
C ARG A 39 -12.49 9.97 -1.30
N MET A 40 -13.48 10.76 -0.90
CA MET A 40 -14.81 10.70 -1.52
C MET A 40 -14.96 11.64 -2.72
N VAL A 41 -15.60 11.19 -3.80
CA VAL A 41 -16.29 12.08 -4.75
C VAL A 41 -17.75 12.20 -4.31
N GLY A 42 -18.22 13.43 -4.06
CA GLY A 42 -19.54 13.67 -3.46
C GLY A 42 -20.72 13.24 -4.33
N ALA A 43 -21.72 12.59 -3.72
CA ALA A 43 -22.92 12.12 -4.39
C ALA A 43 -23.86 13.27 -4.80
N HIS A 44 -23.82 13.69 -6.07
CA HIS A 44 -24.78 14.64 -6.64
C HIS A 44 -26.20 14.05 -6.64
N ARG A 45 -27.13 14.72 -5.94
CA ARG A 45 -28.54 14.31 -5.86
C ARG A 45 -29.31 14.65 -7.15
N GLY A 46 -29.51 13.64 -8.00
CA GLY A 46 -30.54 13.66 -9.05
C GLY A 46 -31.88 13.14 -8.54
N ARG A 47 -32.97 13.87 -8.83
CA ARG A 47 -34.33 13.32 -8.98
C ARG A 47 -34.54 13.05 -10.48
N ASP A 48 -35.26 12.04 -10.93
CA ASP A 48 -36.03 11.00 -10.23
C ASP A 48 -35.67 9.61 -10.85
N HIS A 49 -36.46 8.55 -11.04
CA HIS A 49 -37.91 8.29 -10.91
C HIS A 49 -38.18 6.80 -10.59
N SER A 50 -39.44 6.33 -10.64
CA SER A 50 -39.82 4.97 -10.23
C SER A 50 -39.35 3.84 -11.15
N ALA A 51 -38.74 2.81 -10.55
CA ALA A 51 -38.66 1.45 -11.08
C ALA A 51 -38.70 0.46 -9.90
N VAL A 52 -39.16 -0.78 -10.10
CA VAL A 52 -39.33 -1.77 -9.02
C VAL A 52 -37.97 -2.26 -8.50
N ALA A 53 -37.41 -1.52 -7.55
CA ALA A 53 -36.17 -1.88 -6.91
C ALA A 53 -36.34 -3.16 -6.07
N ARG A 54 -35.67 -4.24 -6.49
CA ARG A 54 -35.23 -5.28 -5.54
C ARG A 54 -34.52 -4.52 -4.42
N ARG A 55 -35.01 -4.60 -3.17
CA ARG A 55 -34.36 -3.94 -2.03
C ARG A 55 -32.91 -4.40 -1.96
N ARG A 56 -31.98 -3.55 -2.41
CA ARG A 56 -30.57 -3.67 -2.05
C ARG A 56 -30.55 -3.51 -0.54
N SER A 57 -30.08 -4.53 0.18
CA SER A 57 -29.68 -4.35 1.58
C SER A 57 -28.75 -3.13 1.66
N PRO A 58 -28.80 -2.33 2.73
CA PRO A 58 -27.80 -1.30 2.97
C PRO A 58 -26.41 -1.91 2.76
N GLN A 59 -25.63 -1.31 1.87
CA GLN A 59 -24.28 -1.79 1.59
C GLN A 59 -23.42 -1.30 2.75
N GLU A 60 -22.88 -2.24 3.52
CA GLU A 60 -22.14 -1.91 4.73
C GLU A 60 -20.89 -1.09 4.37
N MET A 61 -20.69 0.01 5.08
CA MET A 61 -19.54 0.88 4.94
C MET A 61 -18.70 0.76 6.20
N ILE A 62 -17.38 0.68 6.03
CA ILE A 62 -16.38 0.79 7.08
C ILE A 62 -15.63 2.11 6.88
N THR A 63 -15.31 2.80 7.97
CA THR A 63 -14.28 3.86 7.93
C THR A 63 -12.90 3.20 8.13
N VAL A 64 -12.01 3.40 7.17
CA VAL A 64 -10.60 3.03 7.28
C VAL A 64 -9.82 4.25 7.75
N HIS A 65 -9.07 4.08 8.83
CA HIS A 65 -8.16 5.06 9.40
C HIS A 65 -6.72 4.60 9.16
N LYS A 66 -5.96 5.33 8.33
CA LYS A 66 -4.51 5.17 8.25
C LYS A 66 -3.84 6.04 9.30
N LEU A 67 -3.07 5.40 10.17
CA LEU A 67 -2.27 6.01 11.22
C LEU A 67 -0.78 5.89 10.84
N ASP A 68 0.08 6.83 11.22
CA ASP A 68 1.53 6.59 11.16
C ASP A 68 1.99 5.65 12.29
N HIS A 69 3.28 5.30 12.27
CA HIS A 69 3.90 4.37 13.22
C HIS A 69 3.80 4.78 14.72
N ASN A 70 3.31 5.99 15.04
CA ASN A 70 3.03 6.46 16.40
C ASN A 70 1.54 6.40 16.77
N GLY A 71 0.68 5.85 15.89
CA GLY A 71 -0.77 5.83 16.05
C GLY A 71 -1.47 7.16 15.72
N VAL A 72 -0.78 8.12 15.09
CA VAL A 72 -1.36 9.43 14.73
C VAL A 72 -2.07 9.34 13.38
N GLU A 73 -3.35 9.71 13.32
CA GLU A 73 -4.15 9.65 12.09
C GLU A 73 -3.63 10.60 11.01
N LYS A 74 -3.47 10.07 9.80
CA LYS A 74 -3.03 10.81 8.59
C LYS A 74 -4.19 11.03 7.62
N ILE A 75 -5.04 10.02 7.48
CA ILE A 75 -6.19 10.03 6.57
C ILE A 75 -7.23 8.99 7.00
N ALA A 76 -8.50 9.39 6.99
CA ALA A 76 -9.65 8.51 7.08
C ALA A 76 -10.47 8.54 5.78
N TYR A 77 -11.04 7.40 5.39
CA TYR A 77 -11.91 7.26 4.21
C TYR A 77 -12.93 6.12 4.36
N GLU A 78 -14.01 6.15 3.58
CA GLU A 78 -15.02 5.09 3.58
C GLU A 78 -14.70 4.01 2.55
N GLY A 79 -14.62 2.75 3.00
CA GLY A 79 -14.55 1.55 2.17
C GLY A 79 -15.84 0.73 2.29
N LYS A 80 -16.38 0.27 1.17
CA LYS A 80 -17.58 -0.58 1.15
C LYS A 80 -17.20 -2.04 1.38
N VAL A 81 -17.86 -2.74 2.28
CA VAL A 81 -17.61 -4.17 2.53
C VAL A 81 -17.95 -5.02 1.30
N ILE A 82 -17.00 -5.83 0.85
CA ILE A 82 -17.19 -6.93 -0.10
C ILE A 82 -17.45 -8.24 0.67
N GLU A 83 -16.55 -8.60 1.57
CA GLU A 83 -16.58 -9.83 2.37
C GLU A 83 -15.78 -9.62 3.66
N ARG A 84 -16.04 -10.44 4.69
CA ARG A 84 -15.22 -10.51 5.91
C ARG A 84 -15.23 -11.91 6.49
N GLY A 85 -14.26 -12.19 7.35
CA GLY A 85 -14.21 -13.41 8.14
C GLY A 85 -13.68 -13.13 9.55
N GLU A 86 -13.30 -14.19 10.24
CA GLU A 86 -12.61 -14.08 11.52
C GLU A 86 -11.23 -13.44 11.31
N GLY A 87 -11.01 -12.26 11.90
CA GLY A 87 -9.74 -11.54 11.84
C GLY A 87 -9.43 -10.79 10.53
N TRP A 88 -10.34 -10.71 9.55
CA TRP A 88 -10.07 -9.98 8.29
C TRP A 88 -11.30 -9.39 7.61
N VAL A 89 -11.09 -8.35 6.80
CA VAL A 89 -12.11 -7.72 5.95
C VAL A 89 -11.57 -7.34 4.58
N ILE A 90 -12.43 -7.44 3.56
CA ILE A 90 -12.20 -7.00 2.18
C ILE A 90 -13.13 -5.84 1.87
N LEU A 91 -12.57 -4.69 1.46
CA LEU A 91 -13.30 -3.48 1.11
C LEU A 91 -13.16 -3.13 -0.38
N GLU A 92 -14.14 -2.42 -0.95
CA GLU A 92 -13.98 -1.64 -2.19
C GLU A 92 -13.94 -0.15 -1.85
N ALA A 93 -12.89 0.53 -2.30
CA ALA A 93 -12.76 1.98 -2.26
C ALA A 93 -12.46 2.55 -3.66
N ARG A 94 -12.53 3.88 -3.80
CA ARG A 94 -12.35 4.59 -5.08
C ARG A 94 -11.38 5.76 -4.93
N PHE A 95 -10.32 5.74 -5.73
CA PHE A 95 -9.32 6.81 -5.72
C PHE A 95 -9.94 8.12 -6.24
N ALA A 96 -10.11 9.11 -5.36
CA ALA A 96 -10.75 10.39 -5.69
C ALA A 96 -9.76 11.58 -5.80
N ARG A 97 -8.46 11.32 -5.70
CA ARG A 97 -7.43 12.35 -5.93
C ARG A 97 -7.27 12.58 -7.44
N GLU A 98 -6.60 13.68 -7.80
CA GLU A 98 -6.15 13.91 -9.17
C GLU A 98 -5.15 12.82 -9.62
N ARG A 99 -4.94 12.69 -10.94
CA ARG A 99 -4.03 11.68 -11.52
C ARG A 99 -2.62 11.77 -10.92
N MET A 100 -2.12 10.66 -10.40
CA MET A 100 -0.78 10.56 -9.80
C MET A 100 0.08 9.56 -10.58
N GLU A 101 1.17 10.06 -11.17
CA GLU A 101 2.19 9.24 -11.85
C GLU A 101 3.34 8.99 -10.89
N LEU A 102 3.61 7.70 -10.61
CA LEU A 102 4.52 7.22 -9.55
C LEU A 102 5.71 6.41 -10.11
N GLY A 103 5.88 6.36 -11.44
CA GLY A 103 6.94 5.61 -12.12
C GLY A 103 6.70 4.09 -12.18
N TYR A 104 6.27 3.46 -11.07
CA TYR A 104 5.88 2.04 -11.03
C TYR A 104 4.40 1.81 -11.36
N VAL A 105 3.53 2.79 -11.11
CA VAL A 105 2.09 2.78 -11.46
C VAL A 105 1.62 4.18 -11.84
N THR A 106 0.41 4.29 -12.39
CA THR A 106 -0.29 5.57 -12.57
C THR A 106 -1.72 5.45 -12.07
N LEU A 107 -2.04 6.22 -11.05
CA LEU A 107 -3.37 6.28 -10.43
C LEU A 107 -4.21 7.35 -11.13
N THR A 108 -5.48 7.06 -11.37
CA THR A 108 -6.44 7.95 -12.03
C THR A 108 -7.74 8.02 -11.24
N THR A 109 -8.38 9.19 -11.22
CA THR A 109 -9.63 9.41 -10.49
C THR A 109 -10.71 8.42 -10.92
N GLY A 110 -11.21 7.62 -9.98
CA GLY A 110 -12.18 6.54 -10.20
C GLY A 110 -11.60 5.12 -10.10
N ASP A 111 -10.27 4.95 -10.06
CA ASP A 111 -9.61 3.64 -9.95
C ASP A 111 -10.17 2.84 -8.77
N ARG A 112 -10.36 1.53 -8.99
CA ARG A 112 -10.98 0.62 -8.03
C ARG A 112 -9.90 -0.02 -7.17
N PHE A 113 -9.95 0.28 -5.89
CA PHE A 113 -9.11 -0.34 -4.88
C PHE A 113 -9.94 -1.45 -4.22
N VAL A 114 -9.46 -2.69 -4.31
CA VAL A 114 -9.96 -3.81 -3.51
C VAL A 114 -8.94 -4.06 -2.41
N GLU A 115 -9.35 -3.96 -1.16
CA GLU A 115 -8.45 -3.75 -0.02
C GLU A 115 -8.60 -4.84 1.05
N TRP A 116 -7.52 -5.58 1.33
CA TRP A 116 -7.46 -6.59 2.38
C TRP A 116 -6.82 -6.02 3.65
N PHE A 117 -7.57 -6.07 4.76
CA PHE A 117 -7.07 -5.77 6.10
C PHE A 117 -7.12 -7.02 6.98
N TYR A 118 -6.06 -7.26 7.73
CA TYR A 118 -5.84 -8.45 8.56
C TYR A 118 -5.47 -8.06 9.99
N ALA A 119 -6.12 -8.66 10.98
CA ALA A 119 -5.82 -8.51 12.40
C ALA A 119 -4.75 -9.49 12.90
N ASP A 120 -4.31 -10.43 12.04
CA ASP A 120 -3.30 -11.46 12.31
C ASP A 120 -1.98 -11.27 11.54
N ARG A 121 -1.88 -10.26 10.66
CA ARG A 121 -0.73 -10.08 9.74
C ARG A 121 -0.17 -8.67 9.77
N TRP A 122 1.14 -8.56 9.57
CA TRP A 122 1.87 -7.30 9.52
C TRP A 122 1.82 -6.62 8.13
N TYR A 123 0.66 -6.66 7.47
CA TYR A 123 0.45 -6.00 6.20
C TYR A 123 -1.04 -5.80 5.85
N ASN A 124 -1.31 -4.83 4.99
CA ASN A 124 -2.51 -4.78 4.16
C ASN A 124 -2.14 -4.91 2.67
N VAL A 125 -3.12 -5.21 1.80
CA VAL A 125 -2.90 -5.28 0.34
C VAL A 125 -4.04 -4.56 -0.37
N PHE A 126 -3.72 -3.73 -1.37
CA PHE A 126 -4.67 -3.08 -2.26
C PHE A 126 -4.44 -3.57 -3.70
N ALA A 127 -5.41 -4.29 -4.27
CA ALA A 127 -5.43 -4.61 -5.70
C ALA A 127 -6.08 -3.44 -6.45
N ILE A 128 -5.30 -2.77 -7.31
CA ILE A 128 -5.68 -1.54 -8.02
C ILE A 128 -6.13 -1.90 -9.43
N HIS A 129 -7.31 -1.42 -9.84
CA HIS A 129 -7.89 -1.66 -11.16
C HIS A 129 -8.29 -0.33 -11.82
N ASP A 130 -8.27 -0.26 -13.15
CA ASP A 130 -8.53 0.99 -13.87
C ASP A 130 -9.99 1.44 -13.81
N ALA A 131 -10.19 2.74 -13.63
CA ALA A 131 -11.49 3.39 -13.67
C ALA A 131 -12.30 3.10 -14.95
N ALA A 132 -11.63 2.87 -16.09
CA ALA A 132 -12.28 2.75 -17.40
C ALA A 132 -12.74 1.33 -17.75
N ASP A 133 -11.97 0.29 -17.39
CA ASP A 133 -12.20 -1.09 -17.85
C ASP A 133 -12.02 -2.18 -16.77
N ASP A 134 -11.74 -1.80 -15.51
CA ASP A 134 -11.43 -2.68 -14.39
C ASP A 134 -10.20 -3.60 -14.62
N SER A 135 -9.32 -3.27 -15.58
CA SER A 135 -8.07 -4.00 -15.79
C SER A 135 -7.10 -3.80 -14.62
N PRO A 136 -6.38 -4.85 -14.18
CA PRO A 136 -5.48 -4.75 -13.03
C PRO A 136 -4.25 -3.89 -13.36
N LYS A 137 -3.97 -2.92 -12.50
CA LYS A 137 -2.84 -1.97 -12.59
C LYS A 137 -1.68 -2.36 -11.69
N GLY A 138 -1.95 -3.19 -10.68
CA GLY A 138 -0.98 -3.84 -9.81
C GLY A 138 -1.53 -4.08 -8.41
N TRP A 139 -0.66 -4.57 -7.54
CA TRP A 139 -0.92 -4.76 -6.11
C TRP A 139 0.06 -3.92 -5.32
N TYR A 140 -0.46 -3.04 -4.48
CA TYR A 140 0.30 -2.29 -3.50
C TYR A 140 0.10 -2.95 -2.14
N CYS A 141 1.18 -3.23 -1.42
CA CYS A 141 1.15 -3.95 -0.15
C CYS A 141 1.93 -3.12 0.86
N ASN A 142 1.23 -2.61 1.87
CA ASN A 142 1.80 -1.74 2.88
C ASN A 142 2.06 -2.53 4.15
N ILE A 143 3.28 -2.43 4.68
CA ILE A 143 3.71 -3.16 5.86
C ILE A 143 3.21 -2.38 7.09
N THR A 144 2.39 -3.03 7.91
CA THR A 144 1.71 -2.40 9.04
C THR A 144 1.91 -3.20 10.31
N ARG A 145 1.52 -2.64 11.46
CA ARG A 145 1.08 -3.50 12.58
C ARG A 145 -0.23 -4.21 12.19
N PRO A 146 -0.58 -5.35 12.81
CA PRO A 146 -1.86 -6.02 12.55
C PRO A 146 -3.05 -5.07 12.80
N ALA A 147 -3.97 -5.03 11.85
CA ALA A 147 -5.03 -4.02 11.84
C ALA A 147 -6.03 -4.24 12.98
N ARG A 148 -6.41 -3.16 13.67
CA ARG A 148 -7.55 -3.20 14.59
C ARG A 148 -8.83 -3.13 13.77
N ILE A 149 -9.66 -4.17 13.84
CA ILE A 149 -10.90 -4.31 13.06
C ILE A 149 -12.07 -4.40 14.05
N GLU A 150 -12.99 -3.45 13.98
CA GLU A 150 -14.15 -3.32 14.88
C GLU A 150 -15.44 -3.03 14.08
N GLU A 151 -16.58 -2.90 14.75
CA GLU A 151 -17.86 -2.67 14.09
C GLU A 151 -17.87 -1.33 13.31
N GLY A 152 -17.92 -1.41 11.98
CA GLY A 152 -17.88 -0.25 11.10
C GLY A 152 -16.51 0.43 10.95
N GLN A 153 -15.43 -0.14 11.51
CA GLN A 153 -14.15 0.56 11.65
C GLN A 153 -12.92 -0.33 11.41
N VAL A 154 -11.88 0.23 10.77
CA VAL A 154 -10.55 -0.39 10.61
C VAL A 154 -9.48 0.66 10.89
N TRP A 155 -8.48 0.32 11.70
CA TRP A 155 -7.26 1.11 11.87
C TRP A 155 -6.04 0.31 11.42
N ALA A 156 -5.20 0.93 10.59
CA ALA A 156 -3.94 0.39 10.13
C ALA A 156 -2.81 1.36 10.52
N GLU A 157 -1.84 0.88 11.30
CA GLU A 157 -0.65 1.63 11.69
C GLU A 157 0.48 1.33 10.71
N ASP A 158 0.80 2.33 9.90
CA ASP A 158 1.74 2.31 8.79
C ASP A 158 3.19 2.31 9.29
N LEU A 159 4.03 1.42 8.75
CA LEU A 159 5.45 1.30 9.09
C LEU A 159 6.38 1.76 7.96
N ALA A 160 5.86 2.55 7.00
CA ALA A 160 6.55 3.13 5.84
C ALA A 160 7.14 2.15 4.81
N LEU A 161 7.49 0.92 5.20
CA LEU A 161 7.98 -0.09 4.27
C LEU A 161 6.86 -0.55 3.33
N ASP A 162 7.08 -0.43 2.02
CA ASP A 162 6.06 -0.70 1.00
C ASP A 162 6.55 -1.71 -0.06
N PHE A 163 5.60 -2.42 -0.67
CA PHE A 163 5.87 -3.40 -1.72
C PHE A 163 4.84 -3.34 -2.85
N PHE A 164 5.31 -3.06 -4.07
CA PHE A 164 4.47 -2.99 -5.26
C PHE A 164 4.77 -4.11 -6.26
N VAL A 165 3.71 -4.73 -6.78
CA VAL A 165 3.77 -5.78 -7.82
C VAL A 165 2.97 -5.34 -9.04
N GLN A 166 3.62 -5.22 -10.19
CA GLN A 166 2.95 -4.97 -11.46
C GLN A 166 2.20 -6.22 -11.98
N PRO A 167 1.19 -6.07 -12.85
CA PRO A 167 0.50 -7.18 -13.51
C PRO A 167 1.46 -8.17 -14.21
N SER A 168 2.53 -7.62 -14.80
CA SER A 168 3.65 -8.33 -15.41
C SER A 168 4.44 -9.27 -14.47
N GLY A 169 4.28 -9.13 -13.15
CA GLY A 169 5.11 -9.80 -12.15
C GLY A 169 6.42 -9.06 -11.84
N ARG A 170 6.60 -7.81 -12.31
CA ARG A 170 7.72 -6.98 -11.85
C ARG A 170 7.45 -6.46 -10.44
N GLU A 171 8.41 -6.69 -9.56
CA GLU A 171 8.37 -6.29 -8.15
C GLU A 171 9.17 -4.99 -7.90
N PHE A 172 8.75 -4.25 -6.89
CA PHE A 172 9.41 -3.06 -6.34
C PHE A 172 9.27 -3.11 -4.82
N VAL A 173 10.37 -3.00 -4.08
CA VAL A 173 10.31 -2.52 -2.68
C VAL A 173 10.39 -1.00 -2.74
N LEU A 174 9.67 -0.33 -1.87
CA LEU A 174 9.58 1.12 -1.80
C LEU A 174 9.92 1.56 -0.37
N ASP A 175 10.47 2.76 -0.27
CA ASP A 175 10.54 3.56 0.96
C ASP A 175 11.27 2.85 2.12
N GLU A 176 12.25 2.00 1.77
CA GLU A 176 13.13 1.27 2.70
C GLU A 176 13.95 2.22 3.59
N ASP A 177 14.29 3.42 3.11
CA ASP A 177 15.02 4.44 3.86
C ASP A 177 14.12 5.25 4.82
N GLU A 178 12.83 5.42 4.51
CA GLU A 178 11.86 5.94 5.48
C GLU A 178 11.64 4.91 6.61
N PHE A 179 11.49 3.62 6.28
CA PHE A 179 11.42 2.53 7.25
C PHE A 179 12.67 2.43 8.14
N GLU A 180 13.88 2.53 7.57
CA GLU A 180 15.13 2.49 8.34
C GLU A 180 15.37 3.76 9.17
N ALA A 181 14.65 4.86 8.90
CA ALA A 181 14.62 6.04 9.77
C ALA A 181 13.63 5.90 10.95
N LEU A 182 12.71 4.93 10.94
CA LEU A 182 11.78 4.71 12.03
C LEU A 182 12.48 4.06 13.24
N ALA A 183 12.36 4.67 14.41
CA ALA A 183 12.92 4.17 15.68
C ALA A 183 12.08 3.02 16.29
N LEU A 184 11.78 1.99 15.50
CA LEU A 184 10.98 0.83 15.89
C LEU A 184 11.76 -0.14 16.80
N ALA A 185 11.04 -0.98 17.55
CA ALA A 185 11.68 -2.03 18.33
C ALA A 185 12.20 -3.18 17.42
N PRO A 186 13.29 -3.89 17.78
CA PRO A 186 13.89 -4.92 16.94
C PRO A 186 12.93 -6.04 16.49
N GLU A 187 11.97 -6.39 17.35
CA GLU A 187 10.89 -7.34 17.08
C GLU A 187 9.93 -6.86 15.99
N GLU A 188 9.64 -5.55 15.92
CA GLU A 188 8.80 -4.95 14.89
C GLU A 188 9.54 -4.91 13.55
N VAL A 189 10.82 -4.54 13.56
CA VAL A 189 11.69 -4.58 12.37
C VAL A 189 11.79 -6.00 11.82
N ALA A 190 11.88 -7.01 12.69
CA ALA A 190 11.86 -8.42 12.30
C ALA A 190 10.51 -8.84 11.70
N ALA A 191 9.39 -8.44 12.31
CA ALA A 191 8.05 -8.76 11.83
C ALA A 191 7.74 -8.09 10.48
N ALA A 192 8.09 -6.81 10.31
CA ALA A 192 7.96 -6.05 9.08
C ALA A 192 8.76 -6.68 7.91
N ARG A 193 10.03 -7.06 8.16
CA ARG A 193 10.86 -7.72 7.14
C ARG A 193 10.40 -9.16 6.86
N ALA A 194 9.78 -9.86 7.82
CA ALA A 194 9.14 -11.16 7.60
C ALA A 194 7.88 -11.02 6.72
N ALA A 195 7.03 -10.03 6.97
CA ALA A 195 5.85 -9.72 6.15
C ALA A 195 6.21 -9.41 4.69
N LEU A 196 7.26 -8.62 4.45
CA LEU A 196 7.78 -8.37 3.09
C LEU A 196 8.24 -9.67 2.40
N SER A 197 8.81 -10.62 3.15
CA SER A 197 9.23 -11.92 2.63
C SER A 197 8.04 -12.84 2.31
N GLU A 198 6.99 -12.82 3.13
CA GLU A 198 5.73 -13.51 2.87
C GLU A 198 5.04 -12.96 1.62
N LEU A 199 4.90 -11.63 1.51
CA LEU A 199 4.29 -10.96 0.35
C LEU A 199 5.01 -11.29 -0.96
N LYS A 200 6.35 -11.26 -0.98
CA LYS A 200 7.15 -11.72 -2.14
C LYS A 200 6.89 -13.18 -2.48
N THR A 201 6.77 -14.05 -1.47
CA THR A 201 6.45 -15.47 -1.67
C THR A 201 5.05 -15.67 -2.28
N LEU A 202 4.04 -14.94 -1.78
CA LEU A 202 2.67 -14.99 -2.28
C LEU A 202 2.56 -14.41 -3.70
N ALA A 203 3.25 -13.30 -3.99
CA ALA A 203 3.30 -12.67 -5.30
C ALA A 203 3.94 -13.58 -6.35
N ALA A 204 5.10 -14.18 -6.04
CA ALA A 204 5.81 -15.12 -6.92
C ALA A 204 4.98 -16.37 -7.26
N ARG A 205 4.11 -16.81 -6.34
CA ARG A 205 3.19 -17.94 -6.55
C ARG A 205 1.83 -17.55 -7.14
N ARG A 206 1.51 -16.25 -7.21
CA ARG A 206 0.17 -15.71 -7.54
C ARG A 206 -0.93 -16.23 -6.60
N GLU A 207 -0.61 -16.35 -5.31
CA GLU A 207 -1.52 -16.82 -4.26
C GLU A 207 -2.31 -15.64 -3.62
N GLY A 208 -3.47 -15.93 -3.02
CA GLY A 208 -4.26 -14.93 -2.28
C GLY A 208 -4.67 -13.71 -3.14
N PRO A 209 -4.40 -12.46 -2.69
CA PRO A 209 -4.70 -11.25 -3.46
C PRO A 209 -4.08 -11.21 -4.86
N PHE A 210 -2.93 -11.87 -5.07
CA PHE A 210 -2.14 -11.81 -6.31
C PHE A 210 -2.66 -12.72 -7.44
N THR A 211 -3.77 -13.42 -7.24
CA THR A 211 -4.38 -14.40 -8.18
C THR A 211 -4.81 -13.79 -9.52
N GLY A 212 -5.11 -12.49 -9.57
CA GLY A 212 -5.22 -11.70 -10.81
C GLY A 212 -6.36 -12.06 -11.78
N LYS A 213 -7.33 -12.87 -11.34
CA LYS A 213 -8.60 -13.13 -12.06
C LYS A 213 -9.74 -13.20 -11.07
N ASP A 214 -10.76 -12.38 -11.30
CA ASP A 214 -12.00 -12.22 -10.56
C ASP A 214 -11.89 -12.34 -9.02
N PHE A 215 -12.14 -11.25 -8.28
CA PHE A 215 -12.44 -11.34 -6.85
C PHE A 215 -13.84 -11.92 -6.59
N ARG A 216 -13.98 -13.21 -6.95
CA ARG A 216 -15.00 -14.12 -6.44
C ARG A 216 -14.55 -14.55 -5.06
N SER A 217 -15.37 -14.27 -4.06
CA SER A 217 -15.23 -14.74 -2.68
C SER A 217 -14.75 -16.20 -2.60
N PRO A 218 -13.90 -16.59 -1.63
CA PRO A 218 -13.59 -18.00 -1.36
C PRO A 218 -14.84 -18.86 -1.19
N SER A 219 -15.91 -18.24 -0.66
CA SER A 219 -17.28 -18.76 -0.55
C SER A 219 -17.88 -19.26 -1.89
N ALA A 220 -17.44 -18.74 -3.03
CA ALA A 220 -17.94 -19.10 -4.37
C ALA A 220 -17.39 -20.43 -4.91
N LEU A 221 -16.26 -20.95 -4.38
CA LEU A 221 -15.68 -22.22 -4.83
C LEU A 221 -16.48 -23.46 -4.35
N LYS A 222 -17.47 -23.30 -3.45
CA LYS A 222 -18.23 -24.42 -2.86
C LYS A 222 -19.47 -24.87 -3.64
N GLN A 223 -19.65 -24.45 -4.90
CA GLN A 223 -20.82 -24.84 -5.73
C GLN A 223 -20.50 -25.46 -7.10
N SER A 224 -19.29 -26.01 -7.30
CA SER A 224 -19.00 -26.95 -8.39
C SER A 224 -18.86 -28.38 -7.85
N GLY A 225 -19.96 -28.94 -7.34
CA GLY A 225 -20.05 -30.37 -7.03
C GLY A 225 -20.05 -31.22 -8.32
N PRO A 226 -19.55 -32.47 -8.28
CA PRO A 226 -19.50 -33.32 -9.46
C PRO A 226 -20.90 -33.63 -9.97
N THR A 227 -21.14 -33.39 -11.26
CA THR A 227 -22.38 -33.81 -11.93
C THR A 227 -22.15 -35.16 -12.60
N SER A 228 -22.58 -36.22 -11.91
CA SER A 228 -22.72 -37.59 -12.41
C SER A 228 -24.12 -38.08 -12.00
N PRO A 229 -24.76 -38.93 -12.82
CA PRO A 229 -24.48 -40.36 -12.86
C PRO A 229 -23.43 -40.77 -13.90
#